data_AF-A0A955QGU6-F1
#
_entry.id   AF-A0A955QGU6-F1
#
_cell.length_a   1.000
_cell.length_b   1.000
_cell.length_c   1.000
_cell.angle_alpha   90.00
_cell.angle_beta   90.00
_cell.angle_gamma   90.00
#
_symmetry.space_group_name_H-M   'P 1'
#
loop_
_entity.id
_entity.type
_entity.pdbx_description
1 polymer ?
#
loop_
_entity_poly.entity_id
_entity_poly.type
_entity_poly.pdbx_seq_one_letter_code
_entity_poly.pdbx_strand_id
1 'polypeptide(L)'
;MPPSNHTLLTVESGIRSALMAIMVSLLLQGCTERPSAQIDVVFQAIQDARLAGAQDYAFEELEQAESSYHQALRELEYQDAQFAGWRTYSKLNEILELAYSQAQKAKSEALANLEETKSNAQLALAVARDQISQAQASLDWPDSPYPIAQQFNELKLTLERAKALLDNMESSMGSGDYIQVMTSAHAVESLALTIHQRILAVLGQSPSAKVEV
;
A
#
# COMPACT_ATOMS: atom_id res chain seq x y z
N MET A 1 1.69 34.08 32.86
CA MET A 1 2.28 34.59 31.60
C MET A 1 2.92 33.41 30.88
N PRO A 2 2.35 32.94 29.76
CA PRO A 2 2.96 31.90 28.94
C PRO A 2 4.06 32.47 28.03
N PRO A 3 5.17 31.75 27.78
CA PRO A 3 6.16 32.15 26.78
C PRO A 3 5.67 31.88 25.36
N SER A 4 5.97 32.83 24.48
CA SER A 4 5.52 32.95 23.10
C SER A 4 6.23 31.97 22.15
N ASN A 5 5.44 31.16 21.43
CA ASN A 5 5.88 30.27 20.35
C ASN A 5 6.14 31.04 19.04
N HIS A 6 7.23 31.81 18.96
CA HIS A 6 7.61 32.51 17.71
C HIS A 6 8.83 31.93 17.00
N THR A 7 9.48 30.91 17.56
CA THR A 7 10.77 30.42 17.05
C THR A 7 10.67 29.32 15.98
N LEU A 8 9.47 28.77 15.69
CA LEU A 8 9.32 27.66 14.74
C LEU A 8 9.07 28.09 13.28
N LEU A 9 8.66 29.34 13.04
CA LEU A 9 8.25 29.78 11.69
C LEU A 9 9.40 30.30 10.81
N THR A 10 10.59 30.51 11.36
CA THR A 10 11.74 31.04 10.58
C THR A 10 12.60 29.96 9.95
N VAL A 11 12.53 28.71 10.42
CA VAL A 11 13.35 27.60 9.93
C VAL A 11 12.82 27.07 8.59
N GLU A 12 11.50 26.94 8.42
CA GLU A 12 10.88 26.49 7.16
C GLU A 12 11.06 27.49 6.02
N SER A 13 11.03 28.80 6.33
CA SER A 13 11.31 29.86 5.37
C SER A 13 12.78 29.88 4.94
N GLY A 14 13.71 29.58 5.86
CA GLY A 14 15.14 29.56 5.58
C GLY A 14 15.53 28.44 4.62
N ILE A 15 14.93 27.25 4.77
CA ILE A 15 15.19 26.10 3.89
C ILE A 15 14.63 26.35 2.47
N ARG A 16 13.43 26.93 2.37
CA ARG A 16 12.82 27.31 1.08
C ARG A 16 13.62 28.40 0.35
N SER A 17 14.09 29.41 1.07
CA SER A 17 14.93 30.47 0.48
C SER A 17 16.35 29.97 0.13
N ALA A 18 16.91 29.02 0.90
CA ALA A 18 18.19 28.39 0.57
C ALA A 18 18.08 27.48 -0.67
N LEU A 19 17.00 26.69 -0.80
CA LEU A 19 16.71 25.89 -1.99
C LEU A 19 16.55 26.75 -3.24
N MET A 20 15.87 27.89 -3.13
CA MET A 20 15.66 28.82 -4.25
C MET A 20 16.96 29.55 -4.63
N ALA A 21 17.81 29.90 -3.67
CA ALA A 21 19.11 30.54 -3.92
C ALA A 21 20.13 29.58 -4.57
N ILE A 22 20.08 28.28 -4.22
CA ILE A 22 20.87 27.25 -4.91
C ILE A 22 20.36 27.09 -6.34
N MET A 23 19.04 27.03 -6.56
CA MET A 23 18.45 26.87 -7.90
C MET A 23 18.80 28.03 -8.86
N VAL A 24 18.85 29.27 -8.37
CA VAL A 24 19.24 30.46 -9.17
C VAL A 24 20.74 30.49 -9.51
N SER A 25 21.58 29.90 -8.66
CA SER A 25 23.03 29.87 -8.86
C SER A 25 23.47 28.85 -9.93
N LEU A 26 22.62 27.88 -10.28
CA LEU A 26 22.86 26.93 -11.38
C LEU A 26 22.55 27.52 -12.78
N LEU A 27 21.85 28.64 -12.89
CA LEU A 27 21.44 29.21 -14.18
C LEU A 27 22.52 30.05 -14.87
N LEU A 28 23.67 30.27 -14.22
CA LEU A 28 24.76 31.13 -14.73
C LEU A 28 26.06 30.39 -15.05
N GLN A 29 26.09 29.07 -14.89
CA GLN A 29 27.16 28.21 -15.42
C GLN A 29 26.65 27.60 -16.73
N GLY A 30 27.38 27.77 -17.83
CA GLY A 30 26.90 27.35 -19.16
C GLY A 30 26.40 25.90 -19.16
N CYS A 31 25.26 25.65 -19.84
CA CYS A 31 24.61 24.34 -20.03
C CYS A 31 25.44 23.26 -20.76
N THR A 32 26.77 23.36 -20.71
CA THR A 32 27.75 22.41 -21.26
C THR A 32 28.38 21.53 -20.20
N GLU A 33 28.12 21.77 -18.91
CA GLU A 33 28.62 20.92 -17.83
C GLU A 33 27.66 19.75 -17.56
N ARG A 34 28.24 18.55 -17.41
CA ARG A 34 27.49 17.32 -17.17
C ARG A 34 26.74 17.42 -15.83
N PRO A 35 25.41 17.19 -15.78
CA PRO A 35 24.59 17.41 -14.58
C PRO A 35 24.68 16.24 -13.57
N SER A 36 25.89 15.88 -13.15
CA SER A 36 26.15 14.77 -12.22
C SER A 36 25.40 14.91 -10.89
N ALA A 37 25.43 16.10 -10.29
CA ALA A 37 24.73 16.36 -9.03
C ALA A 37 23.21 16.13 -9.14
N GLN A 38 22.61 16.48 -10.28
CA GLN A 38 21.16 16.31 -10.48
C GLN A 38 20.78 14.84 -10.70
N ILE A 39 21.63 14.08 -11.40
CA ILE A 39 21.47 12.61 -11.52
C ILE A 39 21.48 11.96 -10.14
N ASP A 40 22.45 12.31 -9.29
CA ASP A 40 22.55 11.76 -7.93
C ASP A 40 21.32 12.13 -7.08
N VAL A 41 20.84 13.37 -7.18
CA VAL A 41 19.62 13.82 -6.48
C VAL A 41 18.38 13.03 -6.92
N VAL A 42 18.20 12.81 -8.22
CA VAL A 42 17.08 12.00 -8.74
C VAL A 42 17.17 10.56 -8.26
N PHE A 43 18.37 9.97 -8.31
CA PHE A 43 18.60 8.62 -7.81
C PHE A 43 18.23 8.52 -6.33
N GLN A 44 18.69 9.46 -5.49
CA GLN A 44 18.32 9.47 -4.08
C GLN A 44 16.80 9.65 -3.87
N ALA A 45 16.12 10.45 -4.68
CA ALA A 45 14.66 10.59 -4.61
C ALA A 45 13.93 9.26 -4.90
N ILE A 46 14.42 8.47 -5.87
CA ILE A 46 13.88 7.12 -6.16
C ILE A 46 14.13 6.18 -4.97
N GLN A 47 15.33 6.22 -4.39
CA GLN A 47 15.64 5.41 -3.20
C GLN A 47 14.76 5.80 -2.00
N ASP A 48 14.53 7.09 -1.80
CA ASP A 48 13.61 7.61 -0.79
C ASP A 48 12.17 7.11 -0.99
N ALA A 49 11.69 7.05 -2.24
CA ALA A 49 10.37 6.49 -2.55
C ALA A 49 10.30 4.99 -2.23
N ARG A 50 11.34 4.23 -2.57
CA ARG A 50 11.46 2.81 -2.22
C ARG A 50 11.44 2.59 -0.70
N LEU A 51 12.21 3.40 0.04
CA LEU A 51 12.24 3.35 1.51
C LEU A 51 10.90 3.73 2.14
N ALA A 52 10.11 4.58 1.48
CA ALA A 52 8.75 4.91 1.88
C ALA A 52 7.72 3.81 1.54
N GLY A 53 8.14 2.69 0.96
CA GLY A 53 7.27 1.57 0.63
C GLY A 53 6.59 1.68 -0.75
N ALA A 54 7.09 2.54 -1.65
CA ALA A 54 6.48 2.70 -2.97
C ALA A 54 6.45 1.40 -3.79
N GLN A 55 7.28 0.40 -3.48
CA GLN A 55 7.21 -0.90 -4.14
C GLN A 55 5.89 -1.63 -3.91
N ASP A 56 5.31 -1.48 -2.71
CA ASP A 56 4.09 -2.16 -2.31
C ASP A 56 2.86 -1.25 -2.41
N TYR A 57 3.06 0.06 -2.19
CA TYR A 57 1.98 1.02 -2.02
C TYR A 57 1.86 2.06 -3.14
N ALA A 58 2.83 2.18 -4.06
CA ALA A 58 2.80 3.12 -5.19
C ALA A 58 3.67 2.62 -6.37
N PHE A 59 3.45 1.36 -6.75
CA PHE A 59 4.31 0.66 -7.71
C PHE A 59 4.35 1.35 -9.08
N GLU A 60 3.19 1.80 -9.56
CA GLU A 60 3.07 2.44 -10.88
C GLU A 60 3.86 3.75 -10.94
N GLU A 61 3.75 4.60 -9.91
CA GLU A 61 4.49 5.86 -9.82
C GLU A 61 5.99 5.63 -9.69
N LEU A 62 6.40 4.62 -8.92
CA LEU A 62 7.80 4.26 -8.79
C LEU A 62 8.37 3.80 -10.14
N GLU A 63 7.63 2.99 -10.89
CA GLU A 63 8.04 2.51 -12.22
C GLU A 63 8.16 3.66 -13.22
N GLN A 64 7.24 4.64 -13.17
CA GLN A 64 7.32 5.85 -13.99
C GLN A 64 8.61 6.64 -13.69
N ALA A 65 8.92 6.86 -12.40
CA ALA A 65 10.13 7.57 -12.00
C ALA A 65 11.41 6.87 -12.48
N GLU A 66 11.46 5.54 -12.35
CA GLU A 66 12.59 4.72 -12.78
C GLU A 66 12.75 4.71 -14.30
N SER A 67 11.63 4.62 -15.03
CA SER A 67 11.62 4.69 -16.49
C SER A 67 12.17 6.02 -17.00
N SER A 68 11.74 7.14 -16.42
CA SER A 68 12.26 8.48 -16.74
C SER A 68 13.73 8.62 -16.36
N TYR A 69 14.15 8.09 -15.21
CA TYR A 69 15.56 8.09 -14.84
C TYR A 69 16.42 7.28 -15.81
N HIS A 70 15.98 6.10 -16.23
CA HIS A 70 16.66 5.34 -17.27
C HIS A 70 16.68 6.05 -18.62
N GLN A 71 15.64 6.81 -18.95
CA GLN A 71 15.64 7.68 -20.13
C GLN A 71 16.68 8.79 -20.01
N ALA A 72 16.83 9.41 -18.84
CA ALA A 72 17.86 10.40 -18.57
C ALA A 72 19.27 9.81 -18.76
N LEU A 73 19.52 8.59 -18.25
CA LEU A 73 20.81 7.93 -18.45
C LEU A 73 21.13 7.67 -19.93
N ARG A 74 20.13 7.27 -20.73
CA ARG A 74 20.32 7.10 -22.19
C ARG A 74 20.60 8.43 -22.89
N GLU A 75 19.91 9.51 -22.50
CA GLU A 75 20.18 10.83 -23.05
C GLU A 75 21.57 11.33 -22.65
N LEU A 76 22.02 11.07 -21.41
CA LEU A 76 23.37 11.37 -20.97
C LEU A 76 24.41 10.66 -21.83
N GLU A 77 24.26 9.36 -22.08
CA GLU A 77 25.16 8.60 -22.96
C GLU A 77 25.19 9.18 -24.38
N TYR A 78 24.03 9.54 -24.92
CA TYR A 78 23.92 10.19 -26.22
C TYR A 78 24.68 11.52 -26.25
N GLN A 79 24.49 12.39 -25.25
CA GLN A 79 25.19 13.67 -25.15
C GLN A 79 26.70 13.50 -24.95
N ASP A 80 27.12 12.54 -24.13
CA ASP A 80 28.54 12.27 -23.87
C ASP A 80 29.26 11.77 -25.14
N ALA A 81 28.55 11.07 -26.04
CA ALA A 81 29.05 10.65 -27.35
C ALA A 81 29.22 11.80 -28.36
N GLN A 82 28.54 12.94 -28.17
CA GLN A 82 28.67 14.08 -29.07
C GLN A 82 29.99 14.84 -28.87
N PHE A 83 30.42 15.58 -29.88
CA PHE A 83 31.57 16.49 -29.75
C PHE A 83 31.28 17.60 -28.73
N ALA A 84 32.26 17.95 -27.89
CA ALA A 84 32.07 18.88 -26.77
C ALA A 84 31.38 20.22 -27.13
N GLY A 85 31.63 20.77 -28.32
CA GLY A 85 31.00 22.01 -28.80
C GLY A 85 29.54 21.87 -29.28
N TRP A 86 29.01 20.64 -29.36
CA TRP A 86 27.65 20.32 -29.81
C TRP A 86 26.79 19.71 -28.70
N ARG A 87 27.34 19.50 -27.50
CA ARG A 87 26.62 18.95 -26.35
C ARG A 87 25.66 19.99 -25.78
N THR A 88 24.44 19.57 -25.52
CA THR A 88 23.47 20.37 -24.77
C THR A 88 22.79 19.47 -23.74
N TYR A 89 22.94 19.77 -22.46
CA TYR A 89 22.29 18.98 -21.41
C TYR A 89 20.85 19.44 -21.10
N SER A 90 20.25 20.32 -21.93
CA SER A 90 18.89 20.85 -21.71
C SER A 90 17.84 19.74 -21.63
N LYS A 91 17.81 18.86 -22.64
CA LYS A 91 16.87 17.73 -22.68
C LYS A 91 17.11 16.76 -21.53
N LEU A 92 18.38 16.52 -21.17
CA LEU A 92 18.72 15.70 -20.01
C LEU A 92 18.14 16.30 -18.73
N ASN A 93 18.28 17.61 -18.52
CA ASN A 93 17.76 18.30 -17.35
C ASN A 93 16.22 18.23 -17.28
N GLU A 94 15.53 18.38 -18.41
CA GLU A 94 14.06 18.22 -18.48
C GLU A 94 13.62 16.81 -18.07
N ILE A 95 14.31 15.76 -18.55
CA ILE A 95 14.01 14.38 -18.18
C ILE A 95 14.32 14.13 -16.69
N LEU A 96 15.42 14.68 -16.18
CA LEU A 96 15.80 14.57 -14.77
C LEU A 96 14.79 15.28 -13.84
N GLU A 97 14.28 16.45 -14.23
CA GLU A 97 13.23 17.15 -13.48
C GLU A 97 11.93 16.34 -13.45
N LEU A 98 11.55 15.75 -14.58
CA LEU A 98 10.39 14.85 -14.65
C LEU A 98 10.57 13.63 -13.74
N ALA A 99 11.72 12.95 -13.82
CA ALA A 99 12.03 11.79 -12.98
C ALA A 99 12.03 12.14 -11.48
N TYR A 100 12.58 13.31 -11.11
CA TYR A 100 12.53 13.80 -9.74
C TYR A 100 11.08 13.99 -9.25
N SER A 101 10.25 14.67 -10.05
CA SER A 101 8.86 14.93 -9.72
C SER A 101 8.07 13.63 -9.54
N GLN A 102 8.26 12.66 -10.45
CA GLN A 102 7.64 11.34 -10.36
C GLN A 102 8.11 10.56 -9.12
N ALA A 103 9.40 10.62 -8.76
CA ALA A 103 9.90 9.99 -7.55
C ALA A 103 9.28 10.59 -6.27
N GLN A 104 9.13 11.92 -6.22
CA GLN A 104 8.45 12.59 -5.10
C GLN A 104 6.96 12.22 -5.04
N LYS A 105 6.29 12.10 -6.20
CA LYS A 105 4.91 11.61 -6.27
C LYS A 105 4.80 10.19 -5.72
N ALA A 106 5.67 9.27 -6.16
CA ALA A 106 5.71 7.90 -5.70
C ALA A 106 5.88 7.81 -4.18
N LYS A 107 6.80 8.60 -3.61
CA LYS A 107 7.00 8.69 -2.16
C LYS A 107 5.74 9.17 -1.43
N SER A 108 5.12 10.24 -1.92
CA SER A 108 3.92 10.81 -1.30
C SER A 108 2.73 9.85 -1.36
N GLU A 109 2.52 9.21 -2.51
CA GLU A 109 1.41 8.27 -2.70
C GLU A 109 1.63 6.98 -1.93
N ALA A 110 2.88 6.49 -1.82
CA ALA A 110 3.19 5.34 -0.98
C ALA A 110 2.78 5.56 0.48
N LEU A 111 3.12 6.73 1.05
CA LEU A 111 2.76 7.06 2.43
C LEU A 111 1.25 7.23 2.62
N ALA A 112 0.56 7.83 1.66
CA ALA A 112 -0.89 7.99 1.70
C ALA A 112 -1.60 6.63 1.61
N ASN A 113 -1.21 5.80 0.63
CA ASN A 113 -1.79 4.48 0.39
C ASN A 113 -1.47 3.51 1.53
N LEU A 114 -0.31 3.64 2.19
CA LEU A 114 0.01 2.88 3.40
C LEU A 114 -0.98 3.17 4.52
N GLU A 115 -1.24 4.45 4.84
CA GLU A 115 -2.16 4.80 5.93
C GLU A 115 -3.60 4.41 5.59
N GLU A 116 -4.02 4.56 4.33
CA GLU A 116 -5.30 4.05 3.86
C GLU A 116 -5.39 2.53 4.01
N THR A 117 -4.38 1.79 3.55
CA THR A 117 -4.37 0.32 3.64
C THR A 117 -4.39 -0.13 5.10
N LYS A 118 -3.67 0.54 5.99
CA LYS A 118 -3.70 0.29 7.43
C LYS A 118 -5.09 0.52 8.03
N SER A 119 -5.76 1.61 7.67
CA SER A 119 -7.15 1.88 8.11
C SER A 119 -8.11 0.79 7.59
N ASN A 120 -7.98 0.41 6.33
CA ASN A 120 -8.80 -0.65 5.72
C ASN A 120 -8.54 -2.01 6.39
N ALA A 121 -7.28 -2.32 6.71
CA ALA A 121 -6.89 -3.53 7.43
C ALA A 121 -7.47 -3.57 8.85
N GLN A 122 -7.53 -2.43 9.56
CA GLN A 122 -8.19 -2.34 10.88
C GLN A 122 -9.68 -2.68 10.77
N LEU A 123 -10.36 -2.10 9.79
CA LEU A 123 -11.77 -2.37 9.54
C LEU A 123 -12.01 -3.83 9.17
N ALA A 124 -11.20 -4.37 8.25
CA ALA A 124 -11.30 -5.75 7.80
C ALA A 124 -11.08 -6.76 8.94
N LEU A 125 -10.14 -6.49 9.84
CA LEU A 125 -9.93 -7.30 11.04
C LEU A 125 -11.13 -7.27 11.99
N ALA A 126 -11.74 -6.09 12.20
CA ALA A 126 -12.94 -5.98 13.03
C ALA A 126 -14.13 -6.76 12.41
N VAL A 127 -14.33 -6.64 11.09
CA VAL A 127 -15.37 -7.37 10.35
C VAL A 127 -15.14 -8.88 10.43
N ALA A 128 -13.90 -9.35 10.22
CA ALA A 128 -13.57 -10.77 10.30
C ALA A 128 -13.87 -11.37 11.70
N ARG A 129 -13.56 -10.64 12.78
CA ARG A 129 -13.90 -11.05 14.15
C ARG A 129 -15.40 -11.22 14.34
N ASP A 130 -16.18 -10.25 13.86
CA ASP A 130 -17.63 -10.28 13.97
C ASP A 130 -18.24 -11.44 13.15
N GLN A 131 -17.80 -11.63 11.90
CA GLN A 131 -18.24 -12.75 11.06
C GLN A 131 -17.94 -14.12 11.68
N ILE A 132 -16.76 -14.30 12.25
CA ILE A 132 -16.38 -15.55 12.94
C ILE A 132 -17.23 -15.76 14.19
N SER A 133 -17.49 -14.70 14.96
CA SER A 133 -18.38 -14.75 16.14
C SER A 133 -19.80 -15.18 15.75
N GLN A 134 -20.37 -14.56 14.70
CA GLN A 134 -21.70 -14.90 14.19
C GLN A 134 -21.77 -16.34 13.65
N ALA A 135 -20.75 -16.77 12.90
CA ALA A 135 -20.65 -18.14 12.39
C ALA A 135 -20.56 -19.16 13.53
N GLN A 136 -19.79 -18.85 14.58
CA GLN A 136 -19.70 -19.67 15.78
C GLN A 136 -21.05 -19.80 16.49
N ALA A 137 -21.76 -18.68 16.70
CA ALA A 137 -23.09 -18.69 17.33
C ALA A 137 -24.10 -19.49 16.50
N SER A 138 -24.03 -19.42 15.16
CA SER A 138 -24.95 -20.15 14.27
C SER A 138 -24.69 -21.67 14.25
N LEU A 139 -23.49 -22.10 14.64
CA LEU A 139 -23.10 -23.52 14.72
C LEU A 139 -23.27 -24.10 16.14
N ASP A 140 -23.62 -23.28 17.12
CA ASP A 140 -23.87 -23.69 18.49
C ASP A 140 -25.30 -24.22 18.65
N TRP A 141 -25.58 -25.35 18.00
CA TRP A 141 -26.85 -26.08 18.15
C TRP A 141 -26.61 -27.47 18.75
N PRO A 142 -26.70 -27.61 20.09
CA PRO A 142 -26.33 -28.85 20.78
C PRO A 142 -27.26 -30.02 20.47
N ASP A 143 -28.55 -29.77 20.25
CA ASP A 143 -29.59 -30.80 20.07
C ASP A 143 -29.95 -31.05 18.59
N SER A 144 -29.04 -30.77 17.66
CA SER A 144 -29.31 -30.98 16.23
C SER A 144 -29.51 -32.48 15.89
N PRO A 145 -30.60 -32.87 15.20
CA PRO A 145 -30.88 -34.28 14.91
C PRO A 145 -29.97 -34.83 13.80
N TYR A 146 -29.84 -36.15 13.71
CA TYR A 146 -29.18 -36.78 12.56
C TYR A 146 -30.02 -36.60 11.27
N PRO A 147 -29.44 -36.30 10.09
CA PRO A 147 -28.00 -36.15 9.77
C PRO A 147 -27.46 -34.70 9.87
N ILE A 148 -28.25 -33.75 10.37
CA ILE A 148 -27.86 -32.33 10.50
C ILE A 148 -26.61 -32.18 11.37
N ALA A 149 -26.52 -32.95 12.46
CA ALA A 149 -25.35 -32.97 13.35
C ALA A 149 -24.03 -33.30 12.62
N GLN A 150 -24.05 -34.21 11.64
CA GLN A 150 -22.86 -34.57 10.87
C GLN A 150 -22.41 -33.41 9.97
N GLN A 151 -23.35 -32.75 9.31
CA GLN A 151 -23.07 -31.60 8.45
C GLN A 151 -22.52 -30.42 9.28
N PHE A 152 -23.02 -30.23 10.50
CA PHE A 152 -22.50 -29.21 11.42
C PHE A 152 -21.05 -29.47 11.83
N ASN A 153 -20.63 -30.73 11.97
CA ASN A 153 -19.23 -31.05 12.29
C ASN A 153 -18.27 -30.64 11.16
N GLU A 154 -18.67 -30.80 9.90
CA GLU A 154 -17.88 -30.33 8.76
C GLU A 154 -17.78 -28.79 8.72
N LEU A 155 -18.87 -28.11 9.08
CA LEU A 155 -18.90 -26.64 9.18
C LEU A 155 -18.03 -26.14 10.32
N LYS A 156 -17.97 -26.84 11.46
CA LYS A 156 -17.05 -26.52 12.55
C LYS A 156 -15.59 -26.60 12.10
N LEU A 157 -15.21 -27.59 11.30
CA LEU A 157 -13.85 -27.62 10.71
C LEU A 157 -13.59 -26.43 9.79
N THR A 158 -14.61 -25.95 9.08
CA THR A 158 -14.50 -24.74 8.25
C THR A 158 -14.34 -23.48 9.11
N LEU A 159 -15.06 -23.38 10.22
CA LEU A 159 -14.92 -22.31 11.21
C LEU A 159 -13.52 -22.29 11.81
N GLU A 160 -12.94 -23.45 12.15
CA GLU A 160 -11.57 -23.51 12.68
C GLU A 160 -10.52 -23.01 11.67
N ARG A 161 -10.72 -23.27 10.36
CA ARG A 161 -9.87 -22.65 9.32
C ARG A 161 -10.03 -21.14 9.27
N ALA A 162 -11.25 -20.63 9.43
CA ALA A 162 -11.49 -19.19 9.47
C ALA A 162 -10.83 -18.53 10.70
N LYS A 163 -10.89 -19.19 11.87
CA LYS A 163 -10.17 -18.74 13.08
C LYS A 163 -8.67 -18.70 12.90
N ALA A 164 -8.07 -19.73 12.29
CA ALA A 164 -6.64 -19.72 11.99
C ALA A 164 -6.24 -18.57 11.04
N LEU A 165 -7.10 -18.21 10.08
CA LEU A 165 -6.89 -17.03 9.24
C LEU A 165 -7.00 -15.72 10.03
N LEU A 166 -7.95 -15.63 10.99
CA LEU A 166 -8.05 -14.48 11.89
C LEU A 166 -6.77 -14.32 12.73
N ASP A 167 -6.23 -15.40 13.29
CA ASP A 167 -4.97 -15.36 14.03
C ASP A 167 -3.82 -14.84 13.14
N ASN A 168 -3.76 -15.28 11.88
CA ASN A 168 -2.80 -14.78 10.90
C ASN A 168 -3.02 -13.29 10.59
N MET A 169 -4.27 -12.82 10.51
CA MET A 169 -4.58 -11.39 10.33
C MET A 169 -4.09 -10.59 11.53
N GLU A 170 -4.31 -11.06 12.76
CA GLU A 170 -3.83 -10.38 13.98
C GLU A 170 -2.30 -10.30 14.02
N SER A 171 -1.61 -11.38 13.66
CA SER A 171 -0.15 -11.39 13.54
C SER A 171 0.35 -10.43 12.46
N SER A 172 -0.26 -10.46 11.27
CA SER A 172 0.12 -9.60 10.14
C SER A 172 -0.07 -8.14 10.49
N MET A 173 -1.21 -7.82 11.14
CA MET A 173 -1.51 -6.50 11.66
C MET A 173 -0.47 -5.99 12.66
N GLY A 174 -0.04 -6.85 13.59
CA GLY A 174 1.00 -6.54 14.56
C GLY A 174 2.39 -6.31 13.94
N SER A 175 2.67 -6.99 12.81
CA SER A 175 3.93 -6.84 12.07
C SER A 175 3.94 -5.70 11.04
N GLY A 176 2.80 -5.05 10.79
CA GLY A 176 2.66 -4.00 9.77
C GLY A 176 2.41 -4.50 8.35
N ASP A 177 2.18 -5.81 8.16
CA ASP A 177 1.84 -6.40 6.86
C ASP A 177 0.33 -6.25 6.59
N TYR A 178 -0.07 -5.03 6.26
CA TYR A 178 -1.48 -4.69 6.05
C TYR A 178 -2.06 -5.31 4.77
N ILE A 179 -1.23 -5.60 3.77
CA ILE A 179 -1.66 -6.27 2.54
C ILE A 179 -2.04 -7.72 2.84
N GLN A 180 -1.27 -8.41 3.68
CA GLN A 180 -1.60 -9.77 4.12
C GLN A 180 -2.87 -9.80 4.97
N VAL A 181 -3.11 -8.79 5.81
CA VAL A 181 -4.40 -8.66 6.54
C VAL A 181 -5.58 -8.62 5.56
N MET A 182 -5.50 -7.77 4.54
CA MET A 182 -6.57 -7.64 3.55
C MET A 182 -6.78 -8.93 2.75
N THR A 183 -5.69 -9.60 2.37
CA THR A 183 -5.73 -10.89 1.65
C THR A 183 -6.42 -11.96 2.50
N SER A 184 -6.05 -12.08 3.77
CA SER A 184 -6.67 -13.04 4.69
C SER A 184 -8.12 -12.68 5.03
N ALA A 185 -8.48 -11.39 5.09
CA ALA A 185 -9.85 -10.95 5.31
C ALA A 185 -10.81 -11.48 4.24
N HIS A 186 -10.44 -11.37 2.96
CA HIS A 186 -11.24 -11.92 1.86
C HIS A 186 -11.42 -13.44 1.96
N ALA A 187 -10.40 -14.16 2.42
CA ALA A 187 -10.52 -15.60 2.67
C ALA A 187 -11.47 -15.90 3.83
N VAL A 188 -11.42 -15.13 4.93
CA VAL A 188 -12.38 -15.27 6.05
C VAL A 188 -13.81 -15.00 5.58
N GLU A 189 -14.03 -13.92 4.82
CA GLU A 189 -15.33 -13.57 4.26
C GLU A 189 -15.91 -14.72 3.42
N SER A 190 -15.11 -15.29 2.53
CA SER A 190 -15.51 -16.44 1.69
C SER A 190 -15.91 -17.67 2.52
N LEU A 191 -15.14 -17.97 3.57
CA LEU A 191 -15.45 -19.08 4.49
C LEU A 191 -16.70 -18.81 5.33
N ALA A 192 -16.87 -17.59 5.84
CA ALA A 192 -18.04 -17.19 6.61
C ALA A 192 -19.31 -17.27 5.77
N LEU A 193 -19.27 -16.80 4.52
CA LEU A 193 -20.37 -16.95 3.55
C LEU A 193 -20.68 -18.42 3.27
N THR A 194 -19.66 -19.26 3.12
CA THR A 194 -19.83 -20.70 2.92
C THR A 194 -20.54 -21.35 4.12
N ILE A 195 -20.13 -21.00 5.35
CA ILE A 195 -20.79 -21.48 6.58
C ILE A 195 -22.25 -21.04 6.58
N HIS A 196 -22.51 -19.75 6.37
CA HIS A 196 -23.85 -19.19 6.37
C HIS A 196 -24.77 -19.87 5.35
N GLN A 197 -24.33 -19.98 4.09
CA GLN A 197 -25.10 -20.61 3.01
C GLN A 197 -25.39 -22.09 3.30
N ARG A 198 -24.41 -22.83 3.83
CA ARG A 198 -24.61 -24.23 4.18
C ARG A 198 -25.56 -24.40 5.37
N ILE A 199 -25.51 -23.52 6.37
CA ILE A 199 -26.48 -23.53 7.47
C ILE A 199 -27.90 -23.34 6.92
N LEU A 200 -28.13 -22.34 6.05
CA LEU A 200 -29.44 -22.13 5.44
C LEU A 200 -29.91 -23.35 4.63
N ALA A 201 -29.03 -23.95 3.84
CA ALA A 201 -29.35 -25.14 3.06
C ALA A 201 -29.71 -26.36 3.94
N VAL A 202 -29.01 -26.53 5.07
CA VAL A 202 -29.27 -27.60 6.04
C VAL A 202 -30.61 -27.38 6.75
N LEU A 203 -30.88 -26.14 7.20
CA LEU A 203 -32.14 -25.79 7.86
C LEU A 203 -33.34 -25.90 6.91
N GLY A 204 -33.17 -25.52 5.64
CA GLY A 204 -34.21 -25.69 4.61
C GLY A 204 -34.54 -27.15 4.28
N GLN A 205 -33.65 -28.09 4.63
CA GLN A 205 -33.88 -29.54 4.50
C GLN A 205 -34.51 -30.17 5.74
N SER A 206 -34.79 -29.39 6.80
CA SER A 206 -35.35 -29.92 8.05
C SER A 206 -36.75 -30.53 7.85
N PRO A 207 -37.01 -31.77 8.33
CA PRO A 207 -38.31 -32.45 8.21
C PRO A 207 -39.50 -31.70 8.83
N SER A 208 -39.25 -30.81 9.80
CA SER A 208 -40.28 -30.03 10.49
C SER A 208 -40.98 -28.99 9.60
N ALA A 209 -40.49 -28.69 8.40
CA ALA A 209 -41.20 -27.83 7.43
C ALA A 209 -42.24 -28.60 6.58
N LYS A 210 -42.33 -29.94 6.69
CA LYS A 210 -43.21 -30.77 5.86
C LYS A 210 -44.40 -31.39 6.59
N VAL A 211 -44.69 -30.98 7.83
CA VAL A 211 -45.84 -31.49 8.59
C VAL A 211 -46.64 -30.35 9.20
N GLU A 212 -47.30 -29.56 8.36
CA GLU A 212 -48.64 -29.04 8.67
C GLU A 212 -49.50 -29.28 7.43
N VAL A 213 -50.48 -30.17 7.62
CA VAL A 213 -51.57 -30.49 6.69
C VAL A 213 -52.78 -29.66 7.09
#